data_AF-A0A820GB08-F1
#
_entry.id   AF-A0A820GB08-F1
#
_cell.length_a   1.000
_cell.length_b   1.000
_cell.length_c   1.000
_cell.angle_alpha   90.00
_cell.angle_beta   90.00
_cell.angle_gamma   90.00
#
_symmetry.space_group_name_H-M   'P 1'
#
loop_
_entity.id
_entity.type
_entity.pdbx_description
1 polymer ?
#
loop_
_entity_poly.entity_id
_entity_poly.type
_entity_poly.pdbx_seq_one_letter_code
_entity_poly.pdbx_strand_id
1 'polypeptide(L)'
;MTSPQQKRVNNQTRTTTSPTSTMSKIHSAHVLAEMKDTLLRPMSTLSQPGSIMSDGDIRRRTVTPSSSTEFLSRPPWFNERLRLLWDFYPTPEKFEPDVAIGRLSVMEQEAIIVEDLLLCMLGIEGKFIKTPSLTDKQAQRSFHIDRSLDPTLRDLARRMVPLCSNHSLIVRFIEDRLQYKYGLINHALAGALREVVQRYYVFVSQLETQQQQSLLTLQTLWFHTEPVMEMMEVVANIVRILNK
;
A
#
# COMPACT_ATOMS: atom_id res chain seq x y z
N MET A 1 -15.96 68.11 -22.41
CA MET A 1 -15.14 68.83 -21.41
C MET A 1 -14.07 67.87 -20.93
N THR A 2 -12.94 67.86 -21.66
CA THR A 2 -11.60 68.31 -21.22
C THR A 2 -10.79 67.21 -20.51
N SER A 3 -9.98 66.50 -21.30
CA SER A 3 -8.58 66.18 -20.94
C SER A 3 -7.75 67.49 -21.04
N PRO A 4 -6.42 67.58 -20.73
CA PRO A 4 -5.45 66.52 -20.36
C PRO A 4 -4.33 67.00 -19.35
N GLN A 5 -3.26 66.18 -19.24
CA GLN A 5 -1.84 66.54 -18.96
C GLN A 5 -1.28 66.58 -17.51
N GLN A 6 -0.67 65.45 -17.13
CA GLN A 6 0.77 65.28 -16.86
C GLN A 6 1.65 66.53 -16.63
N LYS A 7 2.43 66.54 -15.54
CA LYS A 7 3.87 66.83 -15.60
C LYS A 7 4.68 66.29 -14.41
N ARG A 8 5.79 65.68 -14.83
CA ARG A 8 6.95 65.01 -14.21
C ARG A 8 7.85 65.95 -13.36
N VAL A 9 8.82 65.32 -12.67
CA VAL A 9 10.18 65.81 -12.25
C VAL A 9 10.26 66.28 -10.78
N ASN A 10 11.28 66.01 -9.96
CA ASN A 10 12.41 65.07 -9.81
C ASN A 10 13.23 65.63 -8.59
N ASN A 11 14.20 64.86 -8.10
CA ASN A 11 15.38 65.30 -7.31
C ASN A 11 15.17 65.67 -5.82
N GLN A 12 16.06 65.43 -4.85
CA GLN A 12 17.27 64.60 -4.68
C GLN A 12 17.80 64.88 -3.24
N THR A 13 18.27 63.84 -2.53
CA THR A 13 19.40 63.78 -1.56
C THR A 13 19.49 64.65 -0.27
N ARG A 14 19.73 63.97 0.87
CA ARG A 14 20.83 64.15 1.88
C ARG A 14 20.59 63.21 3.09
N THR A 15 21.28 62.08 3.22
CA THR A 15 22.58 61.80 3.89
C THR A 15 22.73 62.18 5.38
N THR A 16 23.08 61.13 6.16
CA THR A 16 23.94 61.05 7.37
C THR A 16 23.45 61.61 8.72
N THR A 17 23.36 60.74 9.75
CA THR A 17 24.34 60.62 10.86
C THR A 17 23.81 59.73 12.00
N SER A 18 24.66 58.82 12.50
CA SER A 18 24.50 58.06 13.75
C SER A 18 24.85 58.92 14.99
N PRO A 19 24.41 58.54 16.20
CA PRO A 19 25.37 57.96 17.16
C PRO A 19 24.79 56.77 17.99
N THR A 20 25.55 55.67 18.15
CA THR A 20 26.25 55.24 19.40
C THR A 20 25.29 54.88 20.55
N SER A 21 25.03 53.62 20.94
CA SER A 21 25.89 52.48 21.31
C SER A 21 26.65 52.66 22.63
N THR A 22 26.01 52.42 23.78
CA THR A 22 26.68 51.87 24.98
C THR A 22 25.63 51.26 25.92
N MET A 23 25.46 49.93 25.95
CA MET A 23 24.99 49.12 27.10
C MET A 23 24.59 47.67 26.75
N SER A 24 24.44 47.26 25.49
CA SER A 24 23.91 45.91 25.14
C SER A 24 24.91 44.87 24.59
N LYS A 25 26.20 45.20 24.45
CA LYS A 25 27.20 44.31 23.79
C LYS A 25 27.88 43.30 24.72
N ILE A 26 27.77 43.43 26.04
CA ILE A 26 28.53 42.60 26.98
C ILE A 26 27.81 41.26 27.27
N HIS A 27 26.48 41.21 27.20
CA HIS A 27 25.73 39.97 27.44
C HIS A 27 25.69 39.02 26.24
N SER A 28 25.72 39.52 25.01
CA SER A 28 25.59 38.69 23.80
C SER A 28 26.82 37.84 23.49
N ALA A 29 28.02 38.30 23.84
CA ALA A 29 29.26 37.55 23.61
C ALA A 29 29.43 36.37 24.59
N HIS A 30 29.03 36.56 25.85
CA HIS A 30 29.11 35.50 26.86
C HIS A 30 28.14 34.35 26.56
N VAL A 31 26.90 34.68 26.15
CA VAL A 31 25.88 33.68 25.81
C VAL A 31 26.27 32.86 24.56
N LEU A 32 26.92 33.50 23.58
CA LEU A 32 27.40 32.81 22.37
C LEU A 32 28.59 31.87 22.65
N ALA A 33 29.47 32.23 23.58
CA ALA A 33 30.57 31.35 24.00
C ALA A 33 30.05 30.10 24.73
N GLU A 34 29.05 30.28 25.59
CA GLU A 34 28.43 29.19 26.36
C GLU A 34 27.61 28.24 25.46
N MET A 35 26.92 28.79 24.44
CA MET A 35 26.26 27.98 23.40
C MET A 35 27.25 27.20 22.53
N LYS A 36 28.42 27.79 22.21
CA LYS A 36 29.46 27.10 21.43
C LYS A 36 30.04 25.92 22.20
N ASP A 37 30.32 26.07 23.50
CA ASP A 37 30.87 24.99 24.33
C ASP A 37 29.84 23.87 24.58
N THR A 38 28.55 24.22 24.63
CA THR A 38 27.46 23.25 24.76
C THR A 38 27.26 22.42 23.50
N LEU A 39 27.52 22.98 22.31
CA LEU A 39 27.41 22.28 21.02
C LEU A 39 28.67 21.47 20.65
N LEU A 40 29.83 21.75 21.25
CA LEU A 40 31.06 21.01 21.00
C LEU A 40 31.21 19.74 21.86
N ARG A 41 30.53 19.67 23.02
CA ARG A 41 30.56 18.50 23.91
C ARG A 41 30.07 17.19 23.27
N PRO A 42 28.97 17.13 22.49
CA PRO A 42 28.48 15.89 21.89
C PRO A 42 29.34 15.38 20.71
N MET A 43 30.18 16.23 20.11
CA MET A 43 30.93 15.90 18.90
C MET A 43 32.25 15.17 19.21
N SER A 44 32.74 15.26 20.45
CA SER A 44 33.96 14.58 20.91
C SER A 44 33.76 13.11 21.30
N THR A 45 32.52 12.66 21.52
CA THR A 45 32.22 11.27 21.94
C THR A 45 32.12 10.27 20.79
N LEU A 46 32.29 10.69 19.53
CA LEU A 46 32.24 9.80 18.36
C LEU A 46 33.60 9.22 17.93
N SER A 47 34.65 9.39 18.73
CA SER A 47 35.99 8.90 18.41
C SER A 47 36.43 7.79 19.37
N GLN A 48 35.79 6.62 19.29
CA GLN A 48 36.45 5.34 19.56
C GLN A 48 35.96 4.25 18.58
N PRO A 49 36.87 3.47 17.98
CA PRO A 49 36.52 2.35 17.11
C PRO A 49 36.32 1.07 17.93
N GLY A 50 35.28 0.30 17.56
CA GLY A 50 35.24 -1.15 17.79
C GLY A 50 34.59 -1.62 19.09
N SER A 51 33.29 -1.93 19.01
CA SER A 51 32.80 -3.18 19.58
C SER A 51 31.64 -3.68 18.72
N ILE A 52 31.73 -4.94 18.29
CA ILE A 52 30.72 -5.61 17.47
C ILE A 52 29.46 -5.73 18.31
N MET A 53 28.44 -4.92 17.97
CA MET A 53 27.15 -4.95 18.64
C MET A 53 26.39 -6.21 18.19
N SER A 54 25.98 -7.02 19.16
CA SER A 54 25.09 -8.16 18.99
C SER A 54 23.72 -7.72 18.48
N ASP A 55 23.08 -8.64 17.75
CA ASP A 55 21.82 -8.59 16.99
C ASP A 55 20.55 -8.14 17.78
N GLY A 56 20.68 -7.65 19.01
CA GLY A 56 19.58 -7.25 19.89
C GLY A 56 19.29 -5.74 19.95
N ASP A 57 20.17 -4.89 19.40
CA ASP A 57 20.12 -3.44 19.63
C ASP A 57 19.46 -2.61 18.51
N ILE A 58 18.79 -3.25 17.55
CA ILE A 58 17.84 -2.56 16.64
C ILE A 58 16.50 -2.34 17.36
N ARG A 59 16.53 -2.06 18.66
CA ARG A 59 15.35 -1.62 19.39
C ARG A 59 15.19 -0.12 19.21
N ARG A 60 14.43 0.22 18.15
CA ARG A 60 13.68 1.47 17.97
C ARG A 60 14.36 2.74 18.51
N ARG A 61 14.90 3.53 17.60
CA ARG A 61 14.89 4.99 17.72
C ARG A 61 13.44 5.49 17.65
N THR A 62 12.62 5.15 18.65
CA THR A 62 11.45 5.95 18.98
C THR A 62 11.99 7.28 19.47
N VAL A 63 11.82 8.32 18.67
CA VAL A 63 11.82 9.70 19.16
C VAL A 63 10.92 9.69 20.40
N THR A 64 11.51 9.82 21.58
CA THR A 64 10.74 9.97 22.81
C THR A 64 9.95 11.27 22.67
N PRO A 65 8.61 11.23 22.57
CA PRO A 65 7.84 12.45 22.50
C PRO A 65 7.96 13.15 23.86
N SER A 66 8.17 14.46 23.84
CA SER A 66 7.79 15.32 24.96
C SER A 66 6.34 15.00 25.36
N SER A 67 6.05 15.03 26.66
CA SER A 67 4.93 14.42 27.39
C SER A 67 3.49 14.81 26.99
N SER A 68 3.14 14.98 25.72
CA SER A 68 1.81 15.47 25.32
C SER A 68 1.35 15.06 23.92
N THR A 69 1.92 14.02 23.31
CA THR A 69 1.41 13.51 22.02
C THR A 69 1.29 12.01 22.07
N GLU A 70 0.18 11.53 22.63
CA GLU A 70 -0.25 10.15 22.39
C GLU A 70 -0.40 9.99 20.88
N PHE A 71 0.40 9.10 20.27
CA PHE A 71 0.20 8.76 18.87
C PHE A 71 -1.23 8.27 18.70
N LEU A 72 -1.96 8.87 17.75
CA LEU A 72 -3.31 8.44 17.39
C LEU A 72 -3.28 6.93 17.15
N SER A 73 -4.01 6.19 17.96
CA SER A 73 -4.11 4.74 17.80
C SER A 73 -5.22 4.43 16.79
N ARG A 74 -5.01 3.41 15.95
CA ARG A 74 -6.04 2.93 15.04
C ARG A 74 -7.22 2.42 15.88
N PRO A 75 -8.45 2.90 15.64
CA PRO A 75 -9.61 2.44 16.41
C PRO A 75 -9.81 0.93 16.31
N PRO A 76 -10.30 0.26 17.37
CA PRO A 76 -10.46 -1.19 17.40
C PRO A 76 -11.41 -1.71 16.31
N TRP A 77 -12.48 -0.96 16.01
CA TRP A 77 -13.46 -1.32 14.99
C TRP A 77 -12.87 -1.47 13.58
N PHE A 78 -11.71 -0.86 13.29
CA PHE A 78 -11.08 -1.01 11.98
C PHE A 78 -10.67 -2.48 11.78
N ASN A 79 -10.16 -3.15 12.81
CA ASN A 79 -9.72 -4.54 12.72
C ASN A 79 -10.89 -5.53 12.76
N GLU A 80 -12.05 -5.10 13.26
CA GLU A 80 -13.26 -5.92 13.36
C GLU A 80 -14.05 -5.95 12.04
N ARG A 81 -13.91 -4.91 11.20
CA ARG A 81 -14.58 -4.81 9.91
C ARG A 81 -13.85 -5.57 8.82
N LEU A 82 -13.97 -6.89 8.86
CA LEU A 82 -13.40 -7.78 7.84
C LEU A 82 -13.97 -7.51 6.43
N ARG A 83 -15.15 -6.89 6.30
CA ARG A 83 -15.74 -6.45 5.01
C ARG A 83 -15.10 -5.20 4.42
N LEU A 84 -14.29 -4.46 5.18
CA LEU A 84 -13.50 -3.35 4.65
C LEU A 84 -12.16 -3.83 4.08
N LEU A 85 -11.79 -5.09 4.35
CA LEU A 85 -10.63 -5.71 3.75
C LEU A 85 -11.01 -6.05 2.30
N TRP A 86 -10.22 -5.59 1.34
CA TRP A 86 -10.35 -5.96 -0.07
C TRP A 86 -9.85 -7.39 -0.34
N ASP A 87 -10.01 -8.29 0.63
CA ASP A 87 -9.53 -9.67 0.67
C ASP A 87 -10.68 -10.61 1.05
N PHE A 88 -10.54 -11.89 0.75
CA PHE A 88 -11.57 -12.90 0.94
C PHE A 88 -12.02 -12.98 2.41
N TYR A 89 -13.32 -12.79 2.61
CA TYR A 89 -13.99 -12.93 3.89
C TYR A 89 -14.38 -14.40 4.11
N PRO A 90 -14.08 -15.00 5.28
CA PRO A 90 -14.62 -16.31 5.63
C PRO A 90 -16.12 -16.17 5.89
N THR A 91 -16.93 -16.34 4.85
CA THR A 91 -18.38 -16.33 4.95
C THR A 91 -18.84 -17.63 5.61
N PRO A 92 -19.55 -17.60 6.74
CA PRO A 92 -20.06 -18.82 7.39
C PRO A 92 -21.19 -19.46 6.57
N GLU A 93 -21.89 -18.68 5.75
CA GLU A 93 -22.87 -19.15 4.78
C GLU A 93 -22.13 -19.63 3.53
N LYS A 94 -21.81 -20.93 3.50
CA LYS A 94 -21.35 -21.59 2.28
C LYS A 94 -22.53 -21.62 1.31
N PHE A 95 -22.48 -20.79 0.28
CA PHE A 95 -23.36 -20.94 -0.88
C PHE A 95 -22.98 -22.27 -1.55
N GLU A 96 -23.68 -23.34 -1.20
CA GLU A 96 -23.55 -24.59 -1.93
C GLU A 96 -24.33 -24.45 -3.25
N PRO A 97 -23.70 -24.70 -4.41
CA PRO A 97 -24.40 -24.61 -5.67
C PRO A 97 -25.47 -25.72 -5.75
N ASP A 98 -26.72 -25.34 -6.08
CA ASP A 98 -27.84 -26.28 -6.21
C ASP A 98 -27.61 -27.33 -7.34
N VAL A 99 -26.72 -27.03 -8.29
CA VAL A 99 -26.41 -27.88 -9.45
C VAL A 99 -24.90 -28.08 -9.56
N ALA A 100 -24.49 -29.35 -9.68
CA ALA A 100 -23.11 -29.71 -9.98
C ALA A 100 -22.72 -29.23 -11.38
N ILE A 101 -21.64 -28.47 -11.50
CA ILE A 101 -21.18 -27.85 -12.76
C ILE A 101 -20.95 -28.89 -13.87
N GLY A 102 -20.53 -30.11 -13.52
CA GLY A 102 -20.33 -31.20 -14.48
C GLY A 102 -21.59 -31.68 -15.22
N ARG A 103 -22.80 -31.25 -14.83
CA ARG A 103 -24.05 -31.57 -15.56
C ARG A 103 -24.37 -30.57 -16.68
N LEU A 104 -23.70 -29.43 -16.71
CA LEU A 104 -23.92 -28.38 -17.70
C LEU A 104 -23.12 -28.63 -18.97
N SER A 105 -23.48 -27.96 -20.07
CA SER A 105 -22.69 -28.01 -21.30
C SER A 105 -21.32 -27.34 -21.10
N VAL A 106 -20.32 -27.75 -21.87
CA VAL A 106 -18.94 -27.19 -21.75
C VAL A 106 -18.93 -25.67 -21.90
N MET A 107 -19.78 -25.11 -22.77
CA MET A 107 -19.91 -23.67 -22.98
C MET A 107 -20.47 -22.95 -21.74
N GLU A 108 -21.48 -23.52 -21.08
CA GLU A 108 -22.02 -22.98 -19.84
C GLU A 108 -21.03 -23.10 -18.68
N GLN A 109 -20.32 -24.24 -18.59
CA GLN A 109 -19.27 -24.44 -17.61
C GLN A 109 -18.16 -23.39 -17.74
N GLU A 110 -17.74 -23.09 -18.99
CA GLU A 110 -16.74 -22.06 -19.26
C GLU A 110 -17.20 -20.68 -18.80
N ALA A 111 -18.42 -20.26 -19.17
CA ALA A 111 -18.96 -18.96 -18.80
C ALA A 111 -19.04 -18.76 -17.28
N ILE A 112 -19.50 -19.79 -16.56
CA ILE A 112 -19.61 -19.80 -15.10
C ILE A 112 -18.23 -19.69 -14.43
N ILE A 113 -17.24 -20.45 -14.92
CA ILE A 113 -15.89 -20.42 -14.37
C ILE A 113 -15.18 -19.10 -14.66
N VAL A 114 -15.42 -18.50 -15.83
CA VAL A 114 -14.91 -17.15 -16.14
C VAL A 114 -15.45 -16.13 -15.14
N GLU A 115 -16.76 -16.14 -14.87
CA GLU A 115 -17.39 -15.24 -13.88
C GLU A 115 -16.80 -15.44 -12.48
N ASP A 116 -16.74 -16.69 -12.01
CA ASP A 116 -16.17 -17.02 -10.70
C ASP A 116 -14.69 -16.61 -10.59
N LEU A 117 -13.92 -16.75 -11.67
CA LEU A 117 -12.52 -16.37 -11.69
C LEU A 117 -12.34 -14.85 -11.65
N LEU A 118 -13.18 -14.09 -12.36
CA LEU A 118 -13.21 -12.62 -12.29
C LEU A 118 -13.56 -12.14 -10.87
N LEU A 119 -14.54 -12.79 -10.22
CA LEU A 119 -14.87 -12.53 -8.82
C LEU A 119 -13.68 -12.83 -7.89
N CYS A 120 -13.01 -13.97 -8.09
CA CYS A 120 -11.81 -14.32 -7.33
C CYS A 120 -10.66 -13.33 -7.55
N MET A 121 -10.51 -12.80 -8.77
CA MET A 121 -9.52 -11.77 -9.09
C MET A 121 -9.78 -10.48 -8.30
N LEU A 122 -11.05 -10.15 -7.99
CA LEU A 122 -11.41 -9.00 -7.17
C LEU A 122 -11.26 -9.24 -5.66
N GLY A 123 -10.99 -10.47 -5.23
CA GLY A 123 -10.92 -10.86 -3.81
C GLY A 123 -12.26 -11.32 -3.22
N ILE A 124 -13.21 -11.68 -4.08
CA ILE A 124 -14.53 -12.21 -3.69
C ILE A 124 -14.55 -13.72 -3.93
N GLU A 125 -15.09 -14.48 -2.99
CA GLU A 125 -15.21 -15.93 -3.16
C GLU A 125 -16.26 -16.28 -4.23
N GLY A 126 -15.91 -17.15 -5.17
CA GLY A 126 -16.81 -17.65 -6.21
C GLY A 126 -17.64 -18.85 -5.73
N LYS A 127 -18.55 -19.33 -6.58
CA LYS A 127 -19.43 -20.49 -6.24
C LYS A 127 -18.68 -21.83 -6.33
N PHE A 128 -17.89 -22.00 -7.38
CA PHE A 128 -17.14 -23.21 -7.73
C PHE A 128 -15.64 -23.08 -7.43
N ILE A 129 -15.14 -21.85 -7.23
CA ILE A 129 -13.78 -21.57 -6.76
C ILE A 129 -13.86 -21.12 -5.31
N LYS A 130 -13.55 -22.05 -4.39
CA LYS A 130 -13.61 -21.82 -2.94
C LYS A 130 -12.22 -21.54 -2.38
N THR A 131 -12.15 -20.68 -1.37
CA THR A 131 -10.91 -20.39 -0.65
C THR A 131 -11.00 -20.84 0.80
N PRO A 132 -10.18 -21.80 1.27
CA PRO A 132 -10.11 -22.10 2.69
C PRO A 132 -9.70 -20.86 3.48
N SER A 133 -10.19 -20.78 4.72
CA SER A 133 -9.80 -19.74 5.66
C SER A 133 -8.31 -19.87 5.98
N LEU A 134 -7.61 -18.74 5.95
CA LEU A 134 -6.21 -18.65 6.33
C LEU A 134 -6.07 -18.78 7.85
N THR A 135 -5.22 -19.71 8.30
CA THR A 135 -4.82 -19.80 9.72
C THR A 135 -3.80 -18.73 10.09
N ASP A 136 -2.88 -18.41 9.18
CA ASP A 136 -1.89 -17.35 9.35
C ASP A 136 -2.17 -16.16 8.43
N LYS A 137 -1.99 -14.95 8.95
CA LYS A 137 -2.28 -13.72 8.24
C LYS A 137 -1.30 -13.42 7.10
N GLN A 138 -0.10 -13.99 7.15
CA GLN A 138 0.96 -13.77 6.17
C GLN A 138 1.12 -14.95 5.19
N ALA A 139 0.42 -16.05 5.42
CA ALA A 139 0.48 -17.21 4.55
C ALA A 139 -0.18 -16.93 3.19
N GLN A 140 0.31 -17.64 2.19
CA GLN A 140 -0.25 -17.62 0.85
C GLN A 140 -1.61 -18.34 0.82
N ARG A 141 -2.63 -17.71 0.24
CA ARG A 141 -3.98 -18.30 0.14
C ARG A 141 -4.02 -19.40 -0.91
N SER A 142 -4.48 -20.58 -0.52
CA SER A 142 -4.79 -21.66 -1.46
C SER A 142 -6.20 -21.51 -2.03
N PHE A 143 -6.43 -22.06 -3.22
CA PHE A 143 -7.75 -22.07 -3.87
C PHE A 143 -8.10 -23.51 -4.25
N HIS A 144 -9.38 -23.83 -4.17
CA HIS A 144 -9.92 -25.13 -4.54
C HIS A 144 -10.99 -24.94 -5.61
N ILE A 145 -10.71 -25.48 -6.80
CA ILE A 145 -11.65 -25.50 -7.92
C ILE A 145 -12.40 -26.83 -7.87
N ASP A 146 -13.70 -26.81 -8.15
CA ASP A 146 -14.54 -28.00 -8.18
C ASP A 146 -13.98 -29.10 -9.10
N ARG A 147 -14.08 -30.35 -8.64
CA ARG A 147 -13.59 -31.54 -9.34
C ARG A 147 -14.52 -31.97 -10.47
N SER A 148 -15.79 -31.57 -10.45
CA SER A 148 -16.77 -31.94 -11.47
C SER A 148 -16.65 -31.14 -12.77
N LEU A 149 -15.84 -30.06 -12.78
CA LEU A 149 -15.51 -29.27 -13.96
C LEU A 149 -14.71 -30.09 -14.98
N ASP A 150 -14.93 -29.81 -16.27
CA ASP A 150 -14.10 -30.32 -17.36
C ASP A 150 -12.59 -30.16 -17.04
N PRO A 151 -11.78 -31.23 -17.19
CA PRO A 151 -10.38 -31.21 -16.81
C PRO A 151 -9.56 -30.13 -17.52
N THR A 152 -9.87 -29.80 -18.77
CA THR A 152 -9.11 -28.82 -19.55
C THR A 152 -9.36 -27.40 -19.04
N LEU A 153 -10.63 -27.05 -18.80
CA LEU A 153 -11.03 -25.76 -18.21
C LEU A 153 -10.45 -25.62 -16.80
N ARG A 154 -10.48 -26.71 -16.02
CA ARG A 154 -9.91 -26.74 -14.67
C ARG A 154 -8.42 -26.46 -14.66
N ASP A 155 -7.66 -27.09 -15.55
CA ASP A 155 -6.21 -26.90 -15.60
C ASP A 155 -5.86 -25.49 -16.05
N LEU A 156 -6.64 -24.89 -16.96
CA LEU A 156 -6.44 -23.51 -17.37
C LEU A 156 -6.77 -22.51 -16.24
N ALA A 157 -7.89 -22.71 -15.54
CA ALA A 157 -8.24 -21.92 -14.36
C ALA A 157 -7.18 -22.02 -13.25
N ARG A 158 -6.64 -23.23 -13.00
CA ARG A 158 -5.57 -23.46 -12.02
C ARG A 158 -4.31 -22.65 -12.30
N ARG A 159 -4.00 -22.37 -13.57
CA ARG A 159 -2.83 -21.55 -13.91
C ARG A 159 -3.03 -20.07 -13.55
N MET A 160 -4.27 -19.59 -13.50
CA MET A 160 -4.61 -18.19 -13.13
C MET A 160 -4.73 -17.98 -11.62
N VAL A 161 -5.03 -19.03 -10.86
CA VAL A 161 -5.17 -18.98 -9.39
C VAL A 161 -4.00 -18.28 -8.65
N PRO A 162 -2.72 -18.45 -9.02
CA PRO A 162 -1.61 -17.76 -8.37
C PRO A 162 -1.75 -16.23 -8.38
N LEU A 163 -2.40 -15.65 -9.39
CA LEU A 163 -2.70 -14.22 -9.46
C LEU A 163 -3.56 -13.77 -8.28
N CYS A 164 -4.69 -14.44 -8.06
CA CYS A 164 -5.63 -14.15 -6.98
C CYS A 164 -4.94 -14.30 -5.62
N SER A 165 -4.08 -15.31 -5.50
CA SER A 165 -3.28 -15.53 -4.30
C SER A 165 -2.28 -14.40 -4.03
N ASN A 166 -1.59 -13.91 -5.06
CA ASN A 166 -0.62 -12.82 -4.93
C ASN A 166 -1.34 -11.49 -4.64
N HIS A 167 -2.47 -11.23 -5.29
CA HIS A 167 -3.33 -10.07 -5.00
C HIS A 167 -3.76 -10.03 -3.53
N SER A 168 -4.29 -11.15 -3.01
CA SER A 168 -4.70 -11.28 -1.60
C SER A 168 -3.53 -10.95 -0.65
N LEU A 169 -2.33 -11.46 -0.92
CA LEU A 169 -1.14 -11.17 -0.11
C LEU A 169 -0.80 -9.67 -0.10
N ILE A 170 -0.84 -9.02 -1.27
CA ILE A 170 -0.52 -7.59 -1.42
C ILE A 170 -1.54 -6.72 -0.66
N VAL A 171 -2.84 -6.99 -0.84
CA VAL A 171 -3.91 -6.25 -0.15
C VAL A 171 -3.75 -6.35 1.37
N ARG A 172 -3.52 -7.57 1.88
CA ARG A 172 -3.33 -7.78 3.32
C ARG A 172 -2.12 -7.04 3.86
N PHE A 173 -1.03 -6.98 3.10
CA PHE A 173 0.15 -6.21 3.46
C PHE A 173 -0.12 -4.70 3.53
N ILE A 174 -0.83 -4.15 2.53
CA ILE A 174 -1.22 -2.74 2.52
C ILE A 174 -2.03 -2.41 3.78
N GLU A 175 -3.05 -3.21 4.08
CA GLU A 175 -3.93 -3.01 5.23
C GLU A 175 -3.22 -3.08 6.59
N ASP A 176 -2.20 -3.94 6.70
CA ASP A 176 -1.37 -4.04 7.90
C ASP A 176 -0.42 -2.84 8.03
N ARG A 177 0.31 -2.50 6.96
CA ARG A 177 1.32 -1.42 6.96
C ARG A 177 0.73 0.00 7.02
N LEU A 178 -0.59 0.14 6.93
CA LEU A 178 -1.31 1.40 7.18
C LEU A 178 -1.47 1.73 8.68
N GLN A 179 -1.08 0.86 9.61
CA GLN A 179 -1.08 1.20 11.04
C GLN A 179 0.00 2.26 11.37
N TYR A 180 -0.35 3.25 12.20
CA TYR A 180 0.56 4.32 12.66
C TYR A 180 1.84 3.84 13.38
N LYS A 181 1.91 2.56 13.72
CA LYS A 181 3.10 1.91 14.27
C LYS A 181 4.23 1.78 13.23
N TYR A 182 3.88 1.78 11.96
CA TYR A 182 4.82 1.70 10.85
C TYR A 182 5.26 3.12 10.43
N GLY A 183 6.54 3.29 10.08
CA GLY A 183 7.08 4.60 9.72
C GLY A 183 6.55 5.15 8.40
N LEU A 184 6.81 6.45 8.15
CA LEU A 184 6.34 7.16 6.95
C LEU A 184 6.76 6.49 5.62
N ILE A 185 7.93 5.84 5.58
CA ILE A 185 8.41 5.12 4.39
C ILE A 185 7.50 3.92 4.07
N ASN A 186 7.09 3.16 5.09
CA ASN A 186 6.17 2.03 4.90
C ASN A 186 4.79 2.51 4.48
N HIS A 187 4.33 3.67 4.97
CA HIS A 187 3.09 4.28 4.50
C HIS A 187 3.17 4.75 3.05
N ALA A 188 4.28 5.39 2.66
CA ALA A 188 4.51 5.80 1.28
C ALA A 188 4.54 4.57 0.33
N LEU A 189 5.21 3.50 0.74
CA LEU A 189 5.21 2.23 0.01
C LEU A 189 3.81 1.63 -0.10
N ALA A 190 3.06 1.55 1.00
CA ALA A 190 1.68 1.06 0.99
C ALA A 190 0.79 1.90 0.05
N GLY A 191 1.01 3.22 -0.01
CA GLY A 191 0.37 4.11 -0.97
C GLY A 191 0.70 3.78 -2.43
N ALA A 192 1.98 3.56 -2.75
CA ALA A 192 2.41 3.16 -4.09
C ALA A 192 1.84 1.78 -4.50
N LEU A 193 1.86 0.80 -3.57
CA LEU A 193 1.27 -0.51 -3.81
C LEU A 193 -0.25 -0.44 -4.05
N ARG A 194 -0.95 0.46 -3.34
CA ARG A 194 -2.37 0.70 -3.56
C ARG A 194 -2.66 1.21 -4.97
N GLU A 195 -1.81 2.07 -5.53
CA GLU A 195 -1.94 2.53 -6.91
C GLU A 195 -1.80 1.38 -7.92
N VAL A 196 -0.85 0.46 -7.68
CA VAL A 196 -0.69 -0.75 -8.50
C VAL A 196 -1.96 -1.61 -8.46
N VAL A 197 -2.52 -1.84 -7.26
CA VAL A 197 -3.77 -2.61 -7.09
C VAL A 197 -4.96 -1.91 -7.75
N GLN A 198 -5.03 -0.58 -7.73
CA GLN A 198 -6.09 0.16 -8.42
C GLN A 198 -6.04 -0.04 -9.95
N ARG A 199 -4.84 0.00 -10.55
CA ARG A 199 -4.69 -0.27 -11.99
C ARG A 199 -5.10 -1.69 -12.34
N TYR A 200 -4.80 -2.64 -11.45
CA TYR A 200 -5.27 -4.02 -11.58
C TYR A 200 -6.79 -4.13 -11.57
N TYR A 201 -7.50 -3.40 -10.70
CA TYR A 201 -8.97 -3.42 -10.70
C TYR A 201 -9.58 -2.83 -11.97
N VAL A 202 -8.97 -1.80 -12.55
CA VAL A 202 -9.40 -1.28 -13.86
C VAL A 202 -9.24 -2.36 -14.94
N PHE A 203 -8.13 -3.09 -14.93
CA PHE A 203 -7.93 -4.22 -15.84
C PHE A 203 -8.99 -5.31 -15.67
N VAL A 204 -9.30 -5.74 -14.44
CA VAL A 204 -10.36 -6.74 -14.19
C VAL A 204 -11.73 -6.24 -14.65
N SER A 205 -12.05 -4.96 -14.42
CA SER A 205 -13.30 -4.35 -14.90
C SER A 205 -13.42 -4.32 -16.43
N GLN A 206 -12.30 -4.14 -17.13
CA GLN A 206 -12.28 -4.24 -18.60
C GLN A 206 -12.60 -5.66 -19.06
N LEU A 207 -12.04 -6.68 -18.39
CA LEU A 207 -12.34 -8.08 -18.68
C LEU A 207 -13.81 -8.42 -18.42
N GLU A 208 -14.39 -7.93 -17.32
CA GLU A 208 -15.81 -8.11 -17.01
C GLU A 208 -16.69 -7.50 -18.11
N THR A 209 -16.32 -6.31 -18.62
CA THR A 209 -17.03 -5.68 -19.74
C THR A 209 -16.98 -6.56 -21.01
N GLN A 210 -15.83 -7.19 -21.28
CA GLN A 210 -15.68 -8.12 -22.42
C GLN A 210 -16.50 -9.41 -22.22
N GLN A 211 -16.61 -9.90 -20.99
CA GLN A 211 -17.46 -11.03 -20.64
C GLN A 211 -18.94 -10.73 -20.90
N GLN A 212 -19.42 -9.54 -20.50
CA GLN A 212 -20.80 -9.10 -20.74
C GLN A 212 -21.12 -9.02 -22.24
N GLN A 213 -20.13 -8.72 -23.08
CA GLN A 213 -20.26 -8.73 -24.54
C GLN A 213 -20.19 -10.13 -25.17
N SER A 214 -20.04 -11.20 -24.35
CA SER A 214 -19.86 -12.59 -24.79
C SER A 214 -18.62 -12.81 -25.69
N LEU A 215 -17.62 -11.93 -25.59
CA LEU A 215 -16.37 -12.01 -26.37
C LEU A 215 -15.23 -12.69 -25.59
N LEU A 216 -15.44 -12.93 -24.30
CA LEU A 216 -14.42 -13.47 -23.42
C LEU A 216 -14.54 -14.99 -23.30
N THR A 217 -13.60 -15.71 -23.91
CA THR A 217 -13.35 -17.12 -23.61
C THR A 217 -12.31 -17.23 -22.50
N LEU A 218 -12.28 -18.38 -21.83
CA LEU A 218 -11.32 -18.65 -20.75
C LEU A 218 -9.86 -18.60 -21.27
N GLN A 219 -9.65 -18.99 -22.53
CA GLN A 219 -8.34 -18.89 -23.19
C GLN A 219 -7.91 -17.43 -23.41
N THR A 220 -8.82 -16.57 -23.88
CA THR A 220 -8.55 -15.15 -24.07
C THR A 220 -8.30 -14.45 -22.73
N LEU A 221 -9.03 -14.85 -21.69
CA LEU A 221 -8.78 -14.40 -20.33
C LEU A 221 -7.37 -14.75 -19.85
N TRP A 222 -6.94 -16.00 -20.04
CA TRP A 222 -5.57 -16.43 -19.71
C TRP A 222 -4.52 -15.56 -20.41
N PHE A 223 -4.67 -15.36 -21.72
CA PHE A 223 -3.75 -14.57 -22.52
C PHE A 223 -3.62 -13.12 -22.03
N HIS A 224 -4.73 -12.46 -21.72
CA HIS A 224 -4.70 -11.10 -21.18
C HIS A 224 -4.12 -11.03 -19.77
N THR A 225 -4.31 -12.09 -19.00
CA THR A 225 -3.90 -12.16 -17.60
C THR A 225 -2.40 -12.44 -17.45
N GLU A 226 -1.79 -13.15 -18.40
CA GLU A 226 -0.37 -13.52 -18.41
C GLU A 226 0.60 -12.39 -18.01
N PRO A 227 0.62 -11.21 -18.65
CA PRO A 227 1.53 -10.12 -18.27
C PRO A 227 1.24 -9.54 -16.87
N VAL A 228 -0.01 -9.59 -16.43
CA VAL A 228 -0.43 -9.07 -15.11
C VAL A 228 0.02 -10.02 -14.00
N MET A 229 0.09 -11.33 -14.26
CA MET A 229 0.61 -12.30 -13.29
C MET A 229 2.07 -12.05 -12.96
N GLU A 230 2.91 -11.82 -13.97
CA GLU A 230 4.34 -11.53 -13.75
C GLU A 230 4.51 -10.26 -12.90
N MET A 231 3.78 -9.19 -13.23
CA MET A 231 3.80 -7.95 -12.47
C MET A 231 3.38 -8.18 -11.00
N MET A 232 2.26 -8.87 -10.79
CA MET A 232 1.77 -9.15 -9.44
C MET A 232 2.69 -10.08 -8.65
N GLU A 233 3.37 -11.02 -9.31
CA GLU A 233 4.35 -11.90 -8.68
C GLU A 233 5.57 -11.12 -8.18
N VAL A 234 6.12 -10.22 -9.00
CA VAL A 234 7.23 -9.35 -8.59
C VAL A 234 6.84 -8.51 -7.36
N VAL A 235 5.66 -7.90 -7.39
CA VAL A 235 5.16 -7.10 -6.26
C VAL A 235 4.94 -7.97 -5.03
N ALA A 236 4.37 -9.16 -5.17
CA ALA A 236 4.18 -10.11 -4.08
C ALA A 236 5.53 -10.57 -3.49
N ASN A 237 6.57 -10.72 -4.30
CA ASN A 237 7.92 -11.06 -3.82
C ASN A 237 8.54 -9.93 -2.99
N ILE A 238 8.36 -8.66 -3.39
CA ILE A 238 8.77 -7.50 -2.59
C ILE A 238 8.04 -7.53 -1.24
N VAL A 239 6.73 -7.77 -1.25
CA VAL A 239 5.92 -7.88 -0.03
C VAL A 239 6.39 -9.03 0.87
N ARG A 240 6.72 -10.21 0.31
CA ARG A 240 7.26 -11.36 1.06
C ARG A 240 8.59 -11.03 1.72
N ILE A 241 9.48 -10.30 1.03
CA ILE A 241 10.77 -9.87 1.59
C ILE A 241 10.56 -8.93 2.77
N LEU A 242 9.60 -8.00 2.68
CA LEU A 242 9.32 -7.01 3.73
C LEU A 242 8.54 -7.57 4.94
N ASN A 243 8.03 -8.79 4.84
CA ASN A 243 7.35 -9.50 5.93
C ASN A 243 8.28 -10.46 6.69
N LYS A 244 9.47 -10.76 6.16
CA LYS A 244 10.53 -11.48 6.88
C LYS A 244 11.23 -10.54 7.86
#